data_AF-A0A2V2B1U9-F1
#
_entry.id   AF-A0A2V2B1U9-F1
#
_cell.length_a   1.000
_cell.length_b   1.000
_cell.length_c   1.000
_cell.angle_alpha   90.00
_cell.angle_beta   90.00
_cell.angle_gamma   90.00
#
_symmetry.space_group_name_H-M   'P 1'
#
loop_
_entity.id
_entity.type
_entity.pdbx_description
1 polymer ?
#
loop_
_entity_poly.entity_id
_entity_poly.type
_entity_poly.pdbx_seq_one_letter_code
_entity_poly.pdbx_strand_id
1 'polypeptide(L)'
;MTDLGGDLIPRDRVTDKIAEAWIGGLKWNSALTMPVFERLLAADDQDDLNYWLSWRPLDREMTAAVVASPLIKHRLALIEHGRLDVDAFAGLARDPSPRIRFQYAVMAGEYGRRVPDGVPEILAGDSEARVRAMSTLWGLPLHVRARLAEDEDAGVRGRALTPELWAHLSAAVRESLLADPEPRVREAVAAILSDGAEKLPEPEPPLAPEERVGSADRFVRRDAALDPDVPTALALRLAEDPDDVVVLALSMREDLTEEQRAAIAYVVPHGYHMLPPWIEERGHEPAVARRAAASGHVLLRRSIAMQRDLPADVVDLLARDEDFFVKLTLCQCCDQAPHELVVEMYAYWHGLTWSSLRHHPNFAKPGLARYADHPNERLRGAALADPDAGPELVMKLIDDPHVGGSAVKDPRLPTEELVRRLTVPGSAWYAAANPALSPETMHRLLDLAGVARTGAKAD
;
A
#
# COMPACT_ATOMS: atom_id res chain seq x y z
N MET A 1 11.72 14.18 39.43
CA MET A 1 11.99 13.19 38.38
C MET A 1 13.47 12.93 38.39
N THR A 2 13.88 11.96 39.20
CA THR A 2 15.28 11.66 39.45
C THR A 2 15.74 10.69 38.37
N ASP A 3 16.75 11.11 37.63
CA ASP A 3 17.48 10.37 36.62
C ASP A 3 18.07 9.08 37.21
N LEU A 4 17.49 7.94 36.86
CA LEU A 4 17.99 6.60 37.21
C LEU A 4 18.78 5.97 36.05
N GLY A 5 18.98 6.66 34.92
CA GLY A 5 19.56 6.08 33.70
C GLY A 5 21.09 6.08 33.66
N GLY A 6 21.74 6.82 34.56
CA GLY A 6 23.17 7.14 34.50
C GLY A 6 24.15 5.96 34.57
N ASP A 7 23.79 4.82 35.19
CA ASP A 7 24.78 3.75 35.46
C ASP A 7 24.28 2.29 35.28
N LEU A 8 23.13 2.07 34.64
CA LEU A 8 22.45 0.77 34.68
C LEU A 8 22.90 -0.28 33.65
N ILE A 9 23.63 0.08 32.59
CA ILE A 9 24.10 -0.86 31.57
C ILE A 9 25.63 -0.99 31.69
N PRO A 10 26.13 -2.02 32.38
CA PRO A 10 27.56 -2.21 32.55
C PRO A 10 28.19 -2.80 31.27
N ARG A 11 29.37 -2.27 30.90
CA ARG A 11 30.05 -2.55 29.62
C ARG A 11 30.40 -4.03 29.42
N ASP A 12 30.65 -4.75 30.51
CA ASP A 12 30.98 -6.17 30.54
C ASP A 12 29.83 -7.08 30.08
N ARG A 13 28.59 -6.57 30.07
CA ARG A 13 27.40 -7.28 29.59
C ARG A 13 27.05 -6.99 28.12
N VAL A 14 27.82 -6.13 27.44
CA VAL A 14 27.57 -5.77 26.05
C VAL A 14 28.38 -6.68 25.14
N THR A 15 27.69 -7.61 24.48
CA THR A 15 28.27 -8.44 23.40
C THR A 15 27.97 -7.81 22.05
N ASP A 16 28.74 -8.16 21.01
CA ASP A 16 28.49 -7.68 19.64
C ASP A 16 27.04 -7.96 19.19
N LYS A 17 26.52 -9.15 19.52
CA LYS A 17 25.12 -9.51 19.24
C LYS A 17 24.09 -8.61 19.94
N ILE A 18 24.39 -8.15 21.16
CA ILE A 18 23.52 -7.22 21.89
C ILE A 18 23.60 -5.83 21.26
N ALA A 19 24.80 -5.38 20.87
CA ALA A 19 25.00 -4.11 20.19
C ALA A 19 24.28 -4.07 18.83
N GLU A 20 24.40 -5.13 18.02
CA GLU A 20 23.66 -5.30 16.77
C GLU A 20 22.14 -5.27 17.00
N ALA A 21 21.66 -5.98 18.03
CA ALA A 21 20.25 -5.99 18.40
C ALA A 21 19.75 -4.58 18.79
N TRP A 22 20.56 -3.78 19.49
CA TRP A 22 20.20 -2.41 19.82
C TRP A 22 20.09 -1.52 18.59
N ILE A 23 21.07 -1.56 17.69
CA ILE A 23 21.04 -0.78 16.44
C ILE A 23 19.81 -1.18 15.62
N GLY A 24 19.59 -2.48 15.47
CA GLY A 24 18.42 -3.03 14.78
C GLY A 24 17.10 -2.58 15.42
N GLY A 25 16.98 -2.62 16.75
CA GLY A 25 15.77 -2.24 17.46
C GLY A 25 15.50 -0.73 17.40
N LEU A 26 16.53 0.09 17.56
CA LEU A 26 16.42 1.55 17.48
C LEU A 26 15.88 2.00 16.12
N LYS A 27 16.26 1.36 15.01
CA LYS A 27 15.70 1.63 13.66
C LYS A 27 14.15 1.57 13.63
N TRP A 28 13.53 0.76 14.50
CA TRP A 28 12.07 0.58 14.61
C TRP A 28 11.43 1.32 15.79
N ASN A 29 12.20 2.11 16.55
CA ASN A 29 11.69 2.84 17.72
C ASN A 29 10.89 4.09 17.31
N SER A 30 9.58 4.09 17.51
CA SER A 30 8.72 5.21 17.04
C SER A 30 8.97 6.55 17.74
N ALA A 31 9.73 6.59 18.83
CA ALA A 31 10.12 7.81 19.55
C ALA A 31 11.54 8.31 19.17
N LEU A 32 12.11 7.80 18.07
CA LEU A 32 13.39 8.25 17.52
C LEU A 32 13.44 9.78 17.34
N THR A 33 14.46 10.40 17.93
CA THR A 33 14.76 11.83 17.70
C THR A 33 15.67 11.99 16.48
N MET A 34 15.62 13.18 15.86
CA MET A 34 16.46 13.49 14.69
C MET A 34 17.96 13.24 14.92
N PRO A 35 18.58 13.64 16.06
CA PRO A 35 20.00 13.35 16.30
C PRO A 35 20.34 11.86 16.42
N VAL A 36 19.43 11.03 16.95
CA VAL A 36 19.64 9.57 17.02
C VAL A 36 19.47 8.97 15.62
N PHE A 37 18.49 9.44 14.85
CA PHE A 37 18.28 9.02 13.47
C PHE A 37 19.51 9.30 12.58
N GLU A 38 20.12 10.49 12.68
CA GLU A 38 21.34 10.81 11.92
C GLU A 38 22.51 9.89 12.27
N ARG A 39 22.67 9.53 13.54
CA ARG A 39 23.71 8.58 13.97
C ARG A 39 23.46 7.18 13.41
N LEU A 40 22.21 6.72 13.40
CA LEU A 40 21.84 5.45 12.77
C LEU A 40 22.09 5.48 11.27
N LEU A 41 21.74 6.59 10.61
CA LEU A 41 21.99 6.78 9.18
C LEU A 41 23.48 6.81 8.86
N ALA A 42 24.31 7.42 9.72
CA ALA A 42 25.77 7.47 9.55
C ALA A 42 26.45 6.12 9.83
N ALA A 43 25.88 5.31 10.72
CA ALA A 43 26.36 3.97 11.05
C ALA A 43 25.89 2.88 10.07
N ASP A 44 24.95 3.20 9.19
CA ASP A 44 24.43 2.27 8.21
C ASP A 44 25.55 1.89 7.21
N ASP A 45 26.05 0.66 7.28
CA ASP A 45 27.14 0.16 6.42
C ASP A 45 26.63 -0.21 5.02
N GLN A 46 27.48 -0.63 4.08
CA GLN A 46 27.01 -0.88 2.70
C GLN A 46 26.29 -2.24 2.50
N ASP A 47 26.35 -3.15 3.47
CA ASP A 47 26.04 -4.57 3.28
C ASP A 47 24.68 -5.01 3.84
N ASP A 48 24.04 -4.18 4.68
CA ASP A 48 22.67 -4.41 5.14
C ASP A 48 21.61 -3.92 4.12
N LEU A 49 20.69 -4.81 3.75
CA LEU A 49 19.51 -4.46 2.95
C LEU A 49 18.67 -3.42 3.71
N ASN A 50 18.51 -2.23 3.11
CA ASN A 50 17.88 -1.02 3.68
C ASN A 50 16.36 -1.11 3.93
N TYR A 51 15.83 -2.29 4.27
CA TYR A 51 14.40 -2.48 4.51
C TYR A 51 13.84 -1.49 5.54
N TRP A 52 14.62 -1.12 6.55
CA TRP A 52 14.11 -0.25 7.61
C TRP A 52 13.71 1.14 7.10
N LEU A 53 14.47 1.75 6.16
CA LEU A 53 14.13 3.04 5.57
C LEU A 53 12.94 2.94 4.62
N SER A 54 12.73 1.81 3.94
CA SER A 54 11.63 1.61 2.99
C SER A 54 10.26 1.39 3.67
N TRP A 55 10.25 0.99 4.94
CA TRP A 55 9.02 0.62 5.67
C TRP A 55 8.68 1.51 6.86
N ARG A 56 9.65 2.21 7.44
CA ARG A 56 9.42 3.14 8.56
C ARG A 56 8.69 4.40 8.08
N PRO A 57 7.70 4.90 8.84
CA PRO A 57 7.20 6.25 8.66
C PRO A 57 8.33 7.29 8.84
N LEU A 58 8.58 8.11 7.82
CA LEU A 58 9.52 9.23 7.86
C LEU A 58 8.76 10.55 7.91
N ASP A 59 9.12 11.42 8.84
CA ASP A 59 8.67 12.81 8.84
C ASP A 59 9.50 13.66 7.85
N ARG A 60 9.15 14.95 7.74
CA ARG A 60 9.81 15.88 6.82
C ARG A 60 11.31 16.02 7.09
N GLU A 61 11.75 16.06 8.35
CA GLU A 61 13.16 16.26 8.71
C GLU A 61 13.97 14.98 8.43
N MET A 62 13.43 13.82 8.81
CA MET A 62 14.02 12.52 8.49
C MET A 62 14.12 12.31 6.98
N THR A 63 13.07 12.62 6.22
CA THR A 63 13.10 12.54 4.76
C THR A 63 14.20 13.43 4.18
N ALA A 64 14.31 14.69 4.64
CA ALA A 64 15.35 15.60 4.19
C ALA A 64 16.76 15.06 4.48
N ALA A 65 16.97 14.44 5.65
CA ALA A 65 18.26 13.82 6.00
C ALA A 65 18.59 12.62 5.10
N VAL A 66 17.60 11.78 4.77
CA VAL A 66 17.80 10.64 3.84
C VAL A 66 18.08 11.14 2.42
N VAL A 67 17.40 12.20 1.96
CA VAL A 67 17.69 12.87 0.67
C VAL A 67 19.12 13.43 0.65
N ALA A 68 19.57 14.04 1.75
CA ALA A 68 20.91 14.60 1.87
C ALA A 68 22.01 13.55 2.14
N SER A 69 21.64 12.30 2.40
CA SER A 69 22.57 11.21 2.68
C SER A 69 23.59 11.06 1.55
N PRO A 70 24.89 10.87 1.84
CA PRO A 70 25.88 10.55 0.80
C PRO A 70 25.68 9.15 0.22
N LEU A 71 25.12 8.20 0.99
CA LEU A 71 24.93 6.83 0.55
C LEU A 71 23.77 6.70 -0.43
N ILE A 72 24.08 6.24 -1.64
CA ILE A 72 23.10 5.96 -2.72
C ILE A 72 22.00 5.03 -2.24
N LYS A 73 22.34 4.02 -1.43
CA LYS A 73 21.37 3.04 -0.91
C LYS A 73 20.25 3.68 -0.08
N HIS A 74 20.50 4.79 0.62
CA HIS A 74 19.48 5.51 1.40
C HIS A 74 18.49 6.21 0.48
N ARG A 75 19.01 6.89 -0.55
CA ARG A 75 18.20 7.61 -1.53
C ARG A 75 17.38 6.66 -2.41
N LEU A 76 17.92 5.46 -2.72
CA LEU A 76 17.15 4.39 -3.37
C LEU A 76 15.99 3.87 -2.52
N ALA A 77 16.22 3.63 -1.22
CA ALA A 77 15.16 3.20 -0.30
C ALA A 77 14.00 4.21 -0.24
N LEU A 78 14.32 5.51 -0.36
CA LEU A 78 13.35 6.59 -0.45
C LEU A 78 12.45 6.49 -1.71
N ILE A 79 13.04 6.16 -2.86
CA ILE A 79 12.31 6.00 -4.13
C ILE A 79 11.34 4.82 -4.08
N GLU A 80 11.74 3.73 -3.43
CA GLU A 80 10.93 2.52 -3.24
C GLU A 80 9.88 2.69 -2.13
N HIS A 81 9.90 3.79 -1.38
CA HIS A 81 9.04 3.95 -0.22
C HIS A 81 7.56 4.08 -0.62
N GLY A 82 6.76 3.10 -0.21
CA GLY A 82 5.34 2.92 -0.59
C GLY A 82 4.39 4.07 -0.23
N ARG A 83 4.71 4.85 0.81
CA ARG A 83 3.76 5.77 1.48
C ARG A 83 4.24 7.21 1.63
N LEU A 84 5.37 7.58 1.03
CA LEU A 84 5.88 8.95 1.15
C LEU A 84 5.27 9.86 0.08
N ASP A 85 5.04 11.11 0.47
CA ASP A 85 4.64 12.16 -0.47
C ASP A 85 5.75 12.34 -1.52
N VAL A 86 5.36 12.23 -2.79
CA VAL A 86 6.23 12.38 -3.96
C VAL A 86 6.96 13.72 -3.99
N ASP A 87 6.36 14.78 -3.43
CA ASP A 87 6.99 16.11 -3.39
C ASP A 87 8.19 16.15 -2.43
N ALA A 88 8.19 15.32 -1.39
CA ALA A 88 9.22 15.33 -0.35
C ALA A 88 10.60 14.87 -0.87
N PHE A 89 10.63 14.15 -2.00
CA PHE A 89 11.86 13.65 -2.61
C PHE A 89 11.98 14.01 -4.10
N ALA A 90 11.20 14.98 -4.59
CA ALA A 90 11.27 15.50 -5.96
C ALA A 90 12.67 16.02 -6.35
N GLY A 91 13.46 16.47 -5.36
CA GLY A 91 14.85 16.87 -5.54
C GLY A 91 15.76 15.77 -6.09
N LEU A 92 15.41 14.50 -5.90
CA LEU A 92 16.17 13.36 -6.44
C LEU A 92 16.16 13.31 -7.98
N ALA A 93 15.25 14.02 -8.65
CA ALA A 93 15.32 14.22 -10.10
C ALA A 93 16.61 14.94 -10.55
N ARG A 94 17.28 15.68 -9.65
CA ARG A 94 18.58 16.33 -9.88
C ARG A 94 19.72 15.69 -9.09
N ASP A 95 19.55 14.45 -8.62
CA ASP A 95 20.57 13.78 -7.81
C ASP A 95 21.91 13.71 -8.57
N PRO A 96 23.05 13.93 -7.88
CA PRO A 96 24.36 13.82 -8.53
C PRO A 96 24.62 12.43 -9.10
N SER A 97 24.00 11.37 -8.56
CA SER A 97 24.14 10.01 -9.05
C SER A 97 23.18 9.72 -10.22
N PRO A 98 23.70 9.36 -11.41
CA PRO A 98 22.87 8.90 -12.52
C PRO A 98 21.98 7.70 -12.18
N ARG A 99 22.44 6.83 -11.26
CA ARG A 99 21.67 5.65 -10.80
C ARG A 99 20.41 6.06 -10.06
N ILE A 100 20.48 7.12 -9.23
CA ILE A 100 19.33 7.65 -8.51
C ILE A 100 18.34 8.27 -9.49
N ARG A 101 18.81 9.15 -10.41
CA ARG A 101 17.95 9.78 -11.41
C ARG A 101 17.26 8.74 -12.30
N PHE A 102 18.00 7.69 -12.71
CA PHE A 102 17.44 6.56 -13.45
C PHE A 102 16.34 5.83 -12.66
N GLN A 103 16.61 5.42 -11.42
CA GLN A 103 15.62 4.70 -10.62
C GLN A 103 14.39 5.58 -10.34
N TYR A 104 14.62 6.86 -10.04
CA TYR A 104 13.54 7.82 -9.82
C TYR A 104 12.68 7.96 -11.08
N ALA A 105 13.27 8.05 -12.28
CA ALA A 105 12.54 8.14 -13.55
C ALA A 105 11.70 6.89 -13.85
N VAL A 106 12.18 5.70 -13.46
CA VAL A 106 11.40 4.45 -13.58
C VAL A 106 10.18 4.49 -12.66
N MET A 107 10.36 4.88 -11.39
CA MET A 107 9.34 4.74 -10.37
C MET A 107 8.37 5.93 -10.26
N ALA A 108 8.71 7.10 -10.80
CA ALA A 108 7.97 8.35 -10.58
C ALA A 108 6.47 8.25 -10.93
N GLY A 109 6.12 7.47 -11.94
CA GLY A 109 4.73 7.23 -12.37
C GLY A 109 4.20 5.82 -12.08
N GLU A 110 4.95 4.96 -11.39
CA GLU A 110 4.45 3.63 -11.00
C GLU A 110 3.42 3.73 -9.85
N TYR A 111 2.63 2.66 -9.68
CA TYR A 111 1.60 2.55 -8.65
C TYR A 111 0.51 3.64 -8.69
N GLY A 112 0.30 4.29 -9.85
CA GLY A 112 -0.68 5.36 -9.99
C GLY A 112 -0.29 6.64 -9.23
N ARG A 113 0.99 6.82 -8.88
CA ARG A 113 1.46 8.05 -8.22
C ARG A 113 1.43 9.23 -9.16
N ARG A 114 1.09 10.41 -8.62
CA ARG A 114 1.30 11.69 -9.29
C ARG A 114 2.79 11.95 -9.42
N VAL A 115 3.22 12.40 -10.59
CA VAL A 115 4.58 12.93 -10.78
C VAL A 115 4.60 14.41 -10.35
N PRO A 116 5.55 14.86 -9.50
CA PRO A 116 5.65 16.26 -9.08
C PRO A 116 5.83 17.24 -10.24
N ASP A 117 5.35 18.47 -10.08
CA ASP A 117 5.50 19.51 -11.10
C ASP A 117 6.98 19.84 -11.36
N GLY A 118 7.35 20.04 -12.63
CA GLY A 118 8.74 20.33 -13.02
C GLY A 118 9.64 19.09 -13.12
N VAL A 119 9.30 17.98 -12.46
CA VAL A 119 10.03 16.70 -12.59
C VAL A 119 10.04 16.16 -14.02
N PRO A 120 8.91 16.16 -14.78
CA PRO A 120 8.91 15.75 -16.18
C PRO A 120 9.95 16.49 -17.01
N GLU A 121 10.04 17.82 -16.88
CA GLU A 121 10.95 18.66 -17.62
C GLU A 121 12.42 18.41 -17.24
N ILE A 122 12.68 18.14 -15.96
CA ILE A 122 14.03 17.81 -15.45
C ILE A 122 14.50 16.48 -16.03
N LEU A 123 13.70 15.42 -15.91
CA LEU A 123 14.08 14.08 -16.35
C LEU A 123 14.16 13.99 -17.88
N ALA A 124 13.29 14.69 -18.60
CA ALA A 124 13.35 14.79 -20.05
C ALA A 124 14.57 15.62 -20.54
N GLY A 125 15.13 16.48 -19.68
CA GLY A 125 16.34 17.25 -19.94
C GLY A 125 17.62 16.65 -19.33
N ASP A 126 17.57 15.41 -18.84
CA ASP A 126 18.73 14.79 -18.17
C ASP A 126 19.90 14.61 -19.13
N SER A 127 21.14 14.70 -18.62
CA SER A 127 22.34 14.45 -19.41
C SER A 127 22.42 13.01 -19.92
N GLU A 128 21.82 12.06 -19.22
CA GLU A 128 21.85 10.64 -19.55
C GLU A 128 20.64 10.24 -20.40
N ALA A 129 20.88 9.81 -21.64
CA ALA A 129 19.84 9.34 -22.55
C ALA A 129 18.97 8.22 -21.92
N ARG A 130 19.58 7.35 -21.10
CA ARG A 130 18.85 6.29 -20.40
C ARG A 130 17.82 6.85 -19.40
N VAL A 131 18.10 7.96 -18.73
CA VAL A 131 17.14 8.62 -17.81
C VAL A 131 16.02 9.27 -18.61
N ARG A 132 16.37 10.03 -19.66
CA ARG A 132 15.38 10.63 -20.59
C ARG A 132 14.42 9.57 -21.14
N ALA A 133 14.96 8.43 -21.57
CA ALA A 133 14.17 7.29 -22.04
C ALA A 133 13.21 6.72 -20.99
N MET A 134 13.59 6.64 -19.71
CA MET A 134 12.70 6.12 -18.66
C MET A 134 11.56 7.08 -18.32
N SER A 135 11.76 8.39 -18.48
CA SER A 135 10.70 9.38 -18.23
C SER A 135 9.47 9.18 -19.13
N THR A 136 9.63 8.47 -20.26
CA THR A 136 8.54 8.14 -21.20
C THR A 136 7.61 7.01 -20.75
N LEU A 137 7.95 6.28 -19.66
CA LEU A 137 7.18 5.14 -19.16
C LEU A 137 5.82 5.51 -18.57
N TRP A 138 5.61 6.78 -18.25
CA TRP A 138 4.39 7.30 -17.63
C TRP A 138 3.87 8.52 -18.40
N GLY A 139 2.70 9.04 -17.98
CA GLY A 139 2.04 10.15 -18.64
C GLY A 139 2.85 11.46 -18.54
N LEU A 140 3.46 11.87 -19.65
CA LEU A 140 4.19 13.15 -19.76
C LEU A 140 3.27 14.22 -20.38
N PRO A 141 3.38 15.49 -19.96
CA PRO A 141 2.77 16.59 -20.70
C PRO A 141 3.22 16.56 -22.17
N LEU A 142 2.27 16.72 -23.11
CA LEU A 142 2.55 16.57 -24.55
C LEU A 142 3.71 17.44 -25.04
N HIS A 143 3.85 18.65 -24.52
CA HIS A 143 4.94 19.55 -24.88
C HIS A 143 6.33 19.05 -24.41
N VAL A 144 6.41 18.33 -23.29
CA VAL A 144 7.65 17.68 -22.81
C VAL A 144 7.97 16.47 -23.67
N ARG A 145 6.96 15.65 -23.98
CA ARG A 145 7.10 14.47 -24.84
C ARG A 145 7.50 14.84 -26.27
N ALA A 146 6.98 15.95 -26.80
CA ALA A 146 7.37 16.49 -28.11
C ALA A 146 8.88 16.81 -28.19
N ARG A 147 9.45 17.40 -27.13
CA ARG A 147 10.90 17.66 -27.06
C ARG A 147 11.72 16.37 -27.13
N LEU A 148 11.26 15.29 -26.51
CA LEU A 148 11.92 13.98 -26.55
C LEU A 148 11.80 13.29 -27.92
N ALA A 149 10.81 13.62 -28.73
CA ALA A 149 10.72 13.12 -30.11
C ALA A 149 11.81 13.74 -31.02
N GLU A 150 12.40 14.86 -30.61
CA GLU A 150 13.52 15.53 -31.30
C GLU A 150 14.88 15.29 -30.58
N ASP A 151 14.94 14.35 -29.64
CA ASP A 151 16.15 14.06 -28.84
C ASP A 151 17.33 13.63 -29.72
N GLU A 152 18.56 13.90 -29.29
CA GLU A 152 19.77 13.44 -30.00
C GLU A 152 19.88 11.90 -30.01
N ASP A 153 19.40 11.22 -28.97
CA ASP A 153 19.43 9.78 -28.83
C ASP A 153 18.21 9.15 -29.50
N ALA A 154 18.46 8.27 -30.46
CA ALA A 154 17.40 7.65 -31.25
C ALA A 154 16.52 6.69 -30.42
N GLY A 155 17.06 6.09 -29.36
CA GLY A 155 16.29 5.27 -28.43
C GLY A 155 15.29 6.09 -27.62
N VAL A 156 15.65 7.32 -27.25
CA VAL A 156 14.75 8.29 -26.63
C VAL A 156 13.66 8.74 -27.61
N ARG A 157 14.05 9.14 -28.83
CA ARG A 157 13.09 9.55 -29.88
C ARG A 157 12.03 8.48 -30.11
N GLY A 158 12.44 7.24 -30.37
CA GLY A 158 11.51 6.14 -30.64
C GLY A 158 10.54 5.86 -29.49
N ARG A 159 10.99 5.95 -28.23
CA ARG A 159 10.16 5.75 -27.03
C ARG A 159 9.20 6.91 -26.74
N ALA A 160 9.56 8.13 -27.15
CA ALA A 160 8.72 9.29 -26.96
C ALA A 160 7.45 9.23 -27.81
N LEU A 161 7.52 8.59 -28.98
CA LEU A 161 6.43 8.55 -29.94
C LEU A 161 5.21 7.76 -29.41
N THR A 162 4.05 8.40 -29.49
CA THR A 162 2.73 7.81 -29.24
C THR A 162 1.76 8.30 -30.32
N PRO A 163 0.63 7.59 -30.56
CA PRO A 163 -0.39 8.05 -31.51
C PRO A 163 -0.91 9.46 -31.18
N GLU A 164 -1.14 9.75 -29.91
CA GLU A 164 -1.58 11.06 -29.43
C GLU A 164 -0.55 12.16 -29.74
N LEU A 165 0.74 11.92 -29.44
CA LEU A 165 1.79 12.89 -29.76
C LEU A 165 1.88 13.10 -31.26
N TRP A 166 1.87 12.01 -32.04
CA TRP A 166 1.97 12.06 -33.49
C TRP A 166 0.95 13.02 -34.10
N ALA A 167 -0.31 12.98 -33.66
CA ALA A 167 -1.39 13.86 -34.11
C ALA A 167 -1.14 15.36 -33.85
N HIS A 168 -0.30 15.70 -32.87
CA HIS A 168 0.03 17.08 -32.47
C HIS A 168 1.38 17.57 -32.99
N LEU A 169 2.24 16.69 -33.52
CA LEU A 169 3.53 17.09 -34.10
C LEU A 169 3.35 17.96 -35.36
N SER A 170 4.28 18.90 -35.54
CA SER A 170 4.34 19.71 -36.76
C SER A 170 4.73 18.85 -37.97
N ALA A 171 4.37 19.31 -39.18
CA ALA A 171 4.71 18.62 -40.42
C ALA A 171 6.23 18.41 -40.56
N ALA A 172 7.04 19.42 -40.22
CA ALA A 172 8.49 19.34 -40.29
C ALA A 172 9.08 18.25 -39.37
N VAL A 173 8.56 18.13 -38.15
CA VAL A 173 9.02 17.09 -37.20
C VAL A 173 8.59 15.70 -37.67
N ARG A 174 7.37 15.55 -38.18
CA ARG A 174 6.90 14.26 -38.75
C ARG A 174 7.74 13.82 -39.95
N GLU A 175 8.07 14.74 -40.86
CA GLU A 175 8.94 14.48 -42.00
C GLU A 175 10.34 14.04 -41.54
N SER A 176 10.91 14.72 -40.54
CA SER A 176 12.20 14.35 -39.96
C SER A 176 12.18 12.95 -39.32
N LEU A 177 11.11 12.58 -38.61
CA LEU A 177 10.94 11.28 -37.97
C LEU A 177 10.73 10.13 -38.99
N LEU A 178 10.00 10.40 -40.07
CA LEU A 178 9.84 9.45 -41.19
C LEU A 178 11.17 9.17 -41.88
N ALA A 179 12.02 10.19 -41.98
CA ALA A 179 13.35 10.11 -42.57
C ALA A 179 14.45 9.78 -41.54
N ASP A 180 14.10 9.40 -40.31
CA ASP A 180 15.08 9.16 -39.24
C ASP A 180 16.07 8.06 -39.65
N PRO A 181 17.39 8.25 -39.50
CA PRO A 181 18.39 7.25 -39.88
C PRO A 181 18.30 5.98 -39.02
N GLU A 182 17.77 6.04 -37.81
CA GLU A 182 17.69 4.89 -36.90
C GLU A 182 16.49 3.98 -37.23
N PRO A 183 16.71 2.67 -37.48
CA PRO A 183 15.62 1.72 -37.76
C PRO A 183 14.54 1.67 -36.68
N ARG A 184 14.92 1.73 -35.40
CA ARG A 184 13.97 1.67 -34.28
C ARG A 184 12.97 2.83 -34.27
N VAL A 185 13.39 4.03 -34.69
CA VAL A 185 12.50 5.19 -34.77
C VAL A 185 11.52 5.00 -35.93
N ARG A 186 12.01 4.56 -37.09
CA ARG A 186 11.14 4.27 -38.24
C ARG A 186 10.14 3.15 -37.95
N GLU A 187 10.54 2.12 -37.21
CA GLU A 187 9.66 1.05 -36.75
C GLU A 187 8.57 1.58 -35.80
N ALA A 188 8.92 2.46 -34.87
CA ALA A 188 7.94 3.11 -33.98
C ALA A 188 6.95 4.00 -34.75
N VAL A 189 7.42 4.79 -35.72
CA VAL A 189 6.56 5.57 -36.62
C VAL A 189 5.68 4.65 -37.46
N ALA A 190 6.24 3.58 -38.03
CA ALA A 190 5.49 2.61 -38.83
C ALA A 190 4.42 1.91 -37.98
N ALA A 191 4.71 1.58 -36.71
CA ALA A 191 3.73 1.04 -35.78
C ALA A 191 2.58 2.05 -35.57
N ILE A 192 2.88 3.32 -35.29
CA ILE A 192 1.86 4.37 -35.14
C ILE A 192 1.02 4.56 -36.40
N LEU A 193 1.64 4.50 -37.58
CA LEU A 193 0.93 4.67 -38.87
C LEU A 193 0.17 3.42 -39.30
N SER A 194 0.63 2.23 -38.90
CA SER A 194 -0.07 0.97 -39.15
C SER A 194 -1.26 0.82 -38.20
N ASP A 195 -1.11 1.23 -36.94
CA ASP A 195 -2.17 1.32 -35.94
C ASP A 195 -3.12 2.51 -36.24
N GLY A 196 -2.61 3.58 -36.84
CA GLY A 196 -3.37 4.76 -37.30
C GLY A 196 -4.00 4.63 -38.69
N ALA A 197 -3.82 3.49 -39.37
CA ALA A 197 -4.54 3.16 -40.60
C ALA A 197 -5.91 2.52 -40.32
N GLU A 198 -6.15 2.01 -39.10
CA GLU A 198 -7.49 1.94 -38.56
C GLU A 198 -7.83 3.32 -38.04
N LYS A 199 -8.78 4.00 -38.71
CA LYS A 199 -9.59 5.02 -38.08
C LYS A 199 -9.90 4.53 -36.67
N LEU A 200 -9.56 5.30 -35.63
CA LEU A 200 -10.36 5.21 -34.41
C LEU A 200 -11.80 5.33 -34.89
N PRO A 201 -12.64 4.28 -34.78
CA PRO A 201 -14.02 4.43 -35.16
C PRO A 201 -14.55 5.60 -34.33
N GLU A 202 -15.31 6.50 -34.97
CA GLU A 202 -16.31 7.22 -34.18
C GLU A 202 -16.97 6.15 -33.31
N PRO A 203 -17.03 6.33 -31.97
CA PRO A 203 -17.44 5.25 -31.07
C PRO A 203 -18.66 4.59 -31.69
N GLU A 204 -18.53 3.33 -32.10
CA GLU A 204 -19.61 2.64 -32.77
C GLU A 204 -20.84 2.85 -31.89
N PRO A 205 -22.00 3.25 -32.46
CA PRO A 205 -23.19 3.44 -31.65
C PRO A 205 -23.34 2.19 -30.78
N PRO A 206 -23.54 2.35 -29.46
CA PRO A 206 -23.52 1.22 -28.55
C PRO A 206 -24.44 0.15 -29.11
N LEU A 207 -23.90 -1.07 -29.26
CA LEU A 207 -24.64 -2.23 -29.74
C LEU A 207 -26.02 -2.27 -29.08
N ALA A 208 -27.06 -2.58 -29.85
CA ALA A 208 -28.40 -2.68 -29.30
C ALA A 208 -28.41 -3.72 -28.15
N PRO A 209 -29.27 -3.57 -27.13
CA PRO A 209 -29.34 -4.52 -26.02
C PRO A 209 -29.39 -5.99 -26.46
N GLU A 210 -30.13 -6.30 -27.53
CA GLU A 210 -30.24 -7.64 -28.11
C GLU A 210 -28.92 -8.16 -28.68
N GLU A 211 -28.16 -7.29 -29.33
CA GLU A 211 -26.84 -7.62 -29.91
C GLU A 211 -25.81 -7.84 -28.81
N ARG A 212 -25.86 -7.04 -27.73
CA ARG A 212 -24.98 -7.22 -26.57
C ARG A 212 -25.24 -8.52 -25.84
N VAL A 213 -26.51 -8.87 -25.61
CA VAL A 213 -26.93 -10.13 -24.98
C VAL A 213 -26.63 -11.34 -25.87
N GLY A 214 -26.72 -11.18 -27.20
CA GLY A 214 -26.40 -12.22 -28.18
C GLY A 214 -24.94 -12.29 -28.61
N SER A 215 -24.05 -11.44 -28.06
CA SER A 215 -22.68 -11.29 -28.53
C SER A 215 -21.87 -12.57 -28.37
N ALA A 216 -21.01 -12.87 -29.35
CA ALA A 216 -20.03 -13.95 -29.23
C ALA A 216 -18.99 -13.66 -28.13
N ASP A 217 -18.73 -12.38 -27.84
CA ASP A 217 -17.79 -11.96 -26.80
C ASP A 217 -18.43 -12.04 -25.41
N ARG A 218 -17.84 -12.88 -24.56
CA ARG A 218 -18.21 -13.07 -23.15
C ARG A 218 -18.17 -11.77 -22.34
N PHE A 219 -17.25 -10.85 -22.62
CA PHE A 219 -17.12 -9.60 -21.87
C PHE A 219 -18.26 -8.65 -22.18
N VAL A 220 -18.67 -8.56 -23.46
CA VAL A 220 -19.84 -7.79 -23.88
C VAL A 220 -21.12 -8.34 -23.24
N ARG A 221 -21.29 -9.66 -23.20
CA ARG A 221 -22.45 -10.29 -22.53
C ARG A 221 -22.45 -10.06 -21.02
N ARG A 222 -21.28 -10.17 -20.37
CA ARG A 222 -21.11 -9.88 -18.94
C ARG A 222 -21.52 -8.44 -18.61
N ASP A 223 -21.05 -7.48 -19.40
CA ASP A 223 -21.35 -6.07 -19.17
C ASP A 223 -22.83 -5.79 -19.41
N ALA A 224 -23.43 -6.39 -20.45
CA ALA A 224 -24.87 -6.34 -20.70
C ALA A 224 -25.71 -6.90 -19.54
N ALA A 225 -25.22 -7.93 -18.84
CA ALA A 225 -25.94 -8.55 -17.72
C ALA A 225 -26.16 -7.58 -16.55
N LEU A 226 -25.20 -6.68 -16.29
CA LEU A 226 -25.27 -5.68 -15.21
C LEU A 226 -25.83 -4.32 -15.66
N ASP A 227 -25.93 -4.10 -16.97
CA ASP A 227 -26.29 -2.80 -17.55
C ASP A 227 -27.77 -2.45 -17.34
N PRO A 228 -28.12 -1.37 -16.61
CA PRO A 228 -29.50 -0.96 -16.39
C PRO A 228 -30.26 -0.61 -17.69
N ASP A 229 -29.57 -0.26 -18.77
CA ASP A 229 -30.18 0.08 -20.06
C ASP A 229 -30.60 -1.16 -20.86
N VAL A 230 -30.11 -2.35 -20.49
CA VAL A 230 -30.58 -3.63 -21.05
C VAL A 230 -31.86 -4.03 -20.33
N PRO A 231 -33.01 -4.23 -21.02
CA PRO A 231 -34.25 -4.61 -20.36
C PRO A 231 -34.12 -5.90 -19.54
N THR A 232 -34.66 -5.94 -18.32
CA THR A 232 -34.55 -7.08 -17.40
C THR A 232 -34.97 -8.41 -18.05
N ALA A 233 -36.07 -8.40 -18.82
CA ALA A 233 -36.55 -9.57 -19.54
C ALA A 233 -35.55 -10.11 -20.58
N LEU A 234 -34.75 -9.23 -21.17
CA LEU A 234 -33.71 -9.60 -22.12
C LEU A 234 -32.46 -10.10 -21.38
N ALA A 235 -32.04 -9.41 -20.32
CA ALA A 235 -30.92 -9.82 -19.47
C ALA A 235 -31.13 -11.22 -18.86
N LEU A 236 -32.37 -11.57 -18.46
CA LEU A 236 -32.73 -12.89 -17.92
C LEU A 236 -32.47 -14.05 -18.90
N ARG A 237 -32.30 -13.80 -20.21
CA ARG A 237 -31.88 -14.84 -21.17
C ARG A 237 -30.46 -15.33 -20.94
N LEU A 238 -29.64 -14.56 -20.22
CA LEU A 238 -28.27 -14.92 -19.83
C LEU A 238 -28.22 -15.83 -18.59
N ALA A 239 -29.36 -16.23 -18.02
CA ALA A 239 -29.39 -17.12 -16.85
C ALA A 239 -28.84 -18.53 -17.16
N GLU A 240 -28.90 -18.95 -18.42
CA GLU A 240 -28.35 -20.21 -18.93
C GLU A 240 -27.10 -19.97 -19.81
N ASP A 241 -26.42 -18.82 -19.65
CA ASP A 241 -25.20 -18.54 -20.41
C ASP A 241 -24.12 -19.61 -20.15
N PRO A 242 -23.39 -20.08 -21.17
CA PRO A 242 -22.33 -21.07 -20.97
C PRO A 242 -21.14 -20.57 -20.14
N ASP A 243 -21.02 -19.25 -19.91
CA ASP A 243 -19.95 -18.65 -19.12
C ASP A 243 -20.44 -18.24 -17.72
N ASP A 244 -19.90 -18.92 -16.69
CA ASP A 244 -20.25 -18.68 -15.29
C ASP A 244 -20.08 -17.22 -14.85
N VAL A 245 -19.17 -16.45 -15.45
CA VAL A 245 -18.96 -15.04 -15.11
C VAL A 245 -20.12 -14.18 -15.60
N VAL A 246 -20.75 -14.53 -16.73
CA VAL A 246 -21.94 -13.84 -17.24
C VAL A 246 -23.15 -14.15 -16.36
N VAL A 247 -23.34 -15.43 -15.99
CA VAL A 247 -24.41 -15.87 -15.07
C VAL A 247 -24.26 -15.19 -13.71
N LEU A 248 -23.03 -15.12 -13.19
CA LEU A 248 -22.72 -14.43 -11.93
C LEU A 248 -23.00 -12.93 -12.03
N ALA A 249 -22.60 -12.27 -13.12
CA ALA A 249 -22.89 -10.86 -13.34
C ALA A 249 -24.41 -10.59 -13.34
N LEU A 250 -25.18 -11.43 -14.06
CA LEU A 250 -26.65 -11.33 -14.08
C LEU A 250 -27.23 -11.46 -12.67
N SER A 251 -26.77 -12.44 -11.87
CA SER A 251 -27.29 -12.68 -10.51
C SER A 251 -27.18 -11.48 -9.57
N MET A 252 -26.24 -10.56 -9.83
CA MET A 252 -25.99 -9.34 -9.04
C MET A 252 -26.66 -8.07 -9.61
N ARG A 253 -27.39 -8.17 -10.72
CA ARG A 253 -28.07 -7.06 -11.40
C ARG A 253 -29.13 -6.39 -10.51
N GLU A 254 -29.21 -5.05 -10.48
CA GLU A 254 -30.02 -4.33 -9.47
C GLU A 254 -31.52 -4.63 -9.49
N ASP A 255 -32.13 -4.66 -10.67
CA ASP A 255 -33.59 -4.71 -10.90
C ASP A 255 -34.21 -6.12 -10.78
N LEU A 256 -33.41 -7.14 -10.46
CA LEU A 256 -33.91 -8.49 -10.19
C LEU A 256 -34.58 -8.59 -8.81
N THR A 257 -35.72 -9.28 -8.76
CA THR A 257 -36.33 -9.70 -7.49
C THR A 257 -35.52 -10.82 -6.84
N GLU A 258 -35.72 -11.04 -5.54
CA GLU A 258 -35.03 -12.12 -4.82
C GLU A 258 -35.39 -13.51 -5.37
N GLU A 259 -36.64 -13.71 -5.83
CA GLU A 259 -37.06 -14.94 -6.48
C GLU A 259 -36.34 -15.16 -7.81
N GLN A 260 -36.16 -14.09 -8.61
CA GLN A 260 -35.41 -14.16 -9.86
C GLN A 260 -33.92 -14.44 -9.60
N ARG A 261 -33.31 -13.79 -8.60
CA ARG A 261 -31.92 -14.08 -8.21
C ARG A 261 -31.76 -15.53 -7.75
N ALA A 262 -32.66 -16.02 -6.92
CA ALA A 262 -32.62 -17.38 -6.38
C ALA A 262 -32.81 -18.46 -7.46
N ALA A 263 -33.44 -18.12 -8.58
CA ALA A 263 -33.61 -19.02 -9.72
C ALA A 263 -32.36 -19.14 -10.61
N ILE A 264 -31.39 -18.22 -10.49
CA ILE A 264 -30.15 -18.23 -11.29
C ILE A 264 -29.14 -19.18 -10.62
N ALA A 265 -28.66 -20.18 -11.37
CA ALA A 265 -27.67 -21.12 -10.88
C ALA A 265 -26.25 -20.56 -11.04
N TYR A 266 -25.83 -19.68 -10.12
CA TYR A 266 -24.49 -19.09 -10.12
C TYR A 266 -23.52 -19.79 -9.15
N VAL A 267 -22.22 -19.67 -9.42
CA VAL A 267 -21.15 -20.16 -8.55
C VAL A 267 -20.53 -18.99 -7.79
N VAL A 268 -20.46 -19.10 -6.46
CA VAL A 268 -19.78 -18.10 -5.62
C VAL A 268 -18.26 -18.30 -5.75
N PRO A 269 -17.51 -17.30 -6.27
CA PRO A 269 -16.07 -17.41 -6.37
C PRO A 269 -15.42 -17.41 -4.97
N HIS A 270 -14.25 -18.05 -4.88
CA HIS A 270 -13.44 -18.01 -3.67
C HIS A 270 -12.78 -16.63 -3.55
N GLY A 271 -12.87 -16.00 -2.37
CA GLY A 271 -12.21 -14.73 -2.09
C GLY A 271 -13.01 -13.49 -2.50
N TYR A 272 -12.28 -12.44 -2.90
CA TYR A 272 -12.84 -11.15 -3.30
C TYR A 272 -13.47 -11.23 -4.70
N HIS A 273 -14.51 -10.42 -4.91
CA HIS A 273 -15.22 -10.30 -6.17
C HIS A 273 -15.34 -8.83 -6.59
N MET A 274 -15.67 -8.59 -7.85
CA MET A 274 -15.95 -7.24 -8.36
C MET A 274 -17.29 -6.76 -7.80
N LEU A 275 -17.34 -5.51 -7.33
CA LEU A 275 -18.60 -4.89 -6.91
C LEU A 275 -19.53 -4.70 -8.11
N PRO A 276 -20.84 -4.93 -7.96
CA PRO A 276 -21.78 -4.54 -9.00
C PRO A 276 -21.87 -3.00 -9.04
N PRO A 277 -21.94 -2.37 -10.23
CA PRO A 277 -21.86 -0.92 -10.39
C PRO A 277 -22.84 -0.13 -9.50
N TRP A 278 -24.08 -0.61 -9.34
CA TRP A 278 -25.07 0.08 -8.52
C TRP A 278 -24.73 0.13 -7.02
N ILE A 279 -23.98 -0.85 -6.49
CA ILE A 279 -23.47 -0.81 -5.10
C ILE A 279 -22.24 0.09 -5.02
N GLU A 280 -21.37 0.06 -6.03
CA GLU A 280 -20.22 0.95 -6.09
C GLU A 280 -20.66 2.42 -6.09
N GLU A 281 -21.65 2.77 -6.92
CA GLU A 281 -22.16 4.13 -7.06
C GLU A 281 -23.05 4.56 -5.89
N ARG A 282 -24.00 3.71 -5.47
CA ARG A 282 -25.09 4.09 -4.54
C ARG A 282 -25.10 3.29 -3.25
N GLY A 283 -24.10 2.47 -2.96
CA GLY A 283 -24.03 1.66 -1.73
C GLY A 283 -24.03 2.49 -0.44
N HIS A 284 -23.59 3.75 -0.52
CA HIS A 284 -23.63 4.71 0.58
C HIS A 284 -25.06 5.16 0.94
N GLU A 285 -26.04 4.95 0.05
CA GLU A 285 -27.43 5.32 0.30
C GLU A 285 -28.11 4.31 1.25
N PRO A 286 -28.75 4.75 2.35
CA PRO A 286 -29.28 3.83 3.36
C PRO A 286 -30.32 2.82 2.83
N ALA A 287 -31.12 3.19 1.82
CA ALA A 287 -32.11 2.28 1.24
C ALA A 287 -31.45 1.17 0.40
N VAL A 288 -30.42 1.53 -0.37
CA VAL A 288 -29.62 0.61 -1.18
C VAL A 288 -28.85 -0.35 -0.26
N ALA A 289 -28.24 0.19 0.79
CA ALA A 289 -27.51 -0.61 1.79
C ALA A 289 -28.39 -1.66 2.47
N ARG A 290 -29.57 -1.27 2.96
CA ARG A 290 -30.53 -2.19 3.59
C ARG A 290 -30.99 -3.28 2.64
N ARG A 291 -31.30 -2.91 1.39
CA ARG A 291 -31.75 -3.87 0.37
C ARG A 291 -30.65 -4.89 0.04
N ALA A 292 -29.42 -4.43 -0.19
CA ALA A 292 -28.29 -5.31 -0.48
C ALA A 292 -27.96 -6.24 0.70
N ALA A 293 -27.97 -5.71 1.93
CA ALA A 293 -27.67 -6.49 3.13
C ALA A 293 -28.75 -7.53 3.48
N ALA A 294 -30.01 -7.27 3.12
CA ALA A 294 -31.12 -8.21 3.33
C ALA A 294 -31.26 -9.26 2.21
N SER A 295 -30.51 -9.14 1.11
CA SER A 295 -30.61 -10.06 -0.02
C SER A 295 -30.13 -11.48 0.34
N GLY A 296 -30.79 -12.49 -0.22
CA GLY A 296 -30.33 -13.88 -0.14
C GLY A 296 -28.98 -14.10 -0.87
N HIS A 297 -28.63 -13.19 -1.78
CA HIS A 297 -27.42 -13.26 -2.57
C HIS A 297 -26.16 -12.86 -1.79
N VAL A 298 -25.32 -13.84 -1.43
CA VAL A 298 -24.12 -13.62 -0.60
C VAL A 298 -23.16 -12.55 -1.15
N LEU A 299 -22.98 -12.47 -2.48
CA LEU A 299 -22.08 -11.45 -3.03
C LEU A 299 -22.63 -10.03 -2.94
N LEU A 300 -23.96 -9.84 -2.86
CA LEU A 300 -24.52 -8.51 -2.61
C LEU A 300 -24.24 -8.08 -1.17
N ARG A 301 -24.34 -9.02 -0.22
CA ARG A 301 -23.98 -8.81 1.18
C ARG A 301 -22.47 -8.56 1.36
N ARG A 302 -21.61 -9.31 0.67
CA ARG A 302 -20.16 -9.05 0.65
C ARG A 302 -19.83 -7.70 0.02
N SER A 303 -20.49 -7.32 -1.09
CA SER A 303 -20.29 -6.03 -1.75
C SER A 303 -20.69 -4.86 -0.86
N ILE A 304 -21.84 -4.93 -0.20
CA ILE A 304 -22.27 -3.82 0.67
C ILE A 304 -21.40 -3.72 1.93
N ALA A 305 -20.84 -4.82 2.43
CA ALA A 305 -19.87 -4.82 3.52
C ALA A 305 -18.55 -4.09 3.19
N MET A 306 -18.26 -3.82 1.91
CA MET A 306 -17.09 -3.05 1.48
C MET A 306 -17.25 -1.54 1.68
N GLN A 307 -18.45 -1.06 2.01
CA GLN A 307 -18.69 0.35 2.28
C GLN A 307 -18.00 0.76 3.58
N ARG A 308 -17.36 1.94 3.55
CA ARG A 308 -16.66 2.48 4.72
C ARG A 308 -17.62 2.89 5.84
N ASP A 309 -18.77 3.44 5.46
CA ASP A 309 -19.82 3.91 6.35
C ASP A 309 -21.15 3.27 5.95
N LEU A 310 -21.84 2.68 6.93
CA LEU A 310 -23.12 2.01 6.78
C LEU A 310 -24.11 2.45 7.87
N PRO A 311 -25.43 2.32 7.63
CA PRO A 311 -26.42 2.45 8.70
C PRO A 311 -26.19 1.41 9.81
N ALA A 312 -26.40 1.79 11.07
CA ALA A 312 -26.16 0.92 12.22
C ALA A 312 -26.93 -0.41 12.13
N ASP A 313 -28.17 -0.39 11.64
CA ASP A 313 -28.99 -1.58 11.46
C ASP A 313 -28.43 -2.53 10.39
N VAL A 314 -27.76 -1.98 9.37
CA VAL A 314 -27.07 -2.78 8.34
C VAL A 314 -25.80 -3.41 8.89
N VAL A 315 -25.01 -2.65 9.65
CA VAL A 315 -23.81 -3.18 10.34
C VAL A 315 -24.20 -4.31 11.29
N ASP A 316 -25.27 -4.14 12.06
CA ASP A 316 -25.81 -5.15 12.95
C ASP A 316 -26.21 -6.43 12.21
N LEU A 317 -26.89 -6.29 11.07
CA LEU A 317 -27.29 -7.42 10.25
C LEU A 317 -26.06 -8.18 9.71
N LEU A 318 -25.12 -7.48 9.07
CA LEU A 318 -23.94 -8.07 8.44
C LEU A 318 -22.96 -8.66 9.47
N ALA A 319 -22.88 -8.09 10.68
CA ALA A 319 -22.05 -8.63 11.75
C ALA A 319 -22.51 -10.01 12.25
N ARG A 320 -23.79 -10.34 12.03
CA ARG A 320 -24.41 -11.63 12.39
C ARG A 320 -24.53 -12.57 11.18
N ASP A 321 -23.96 -12.22 10.03
CA ASP A 321 -24.04 -13.02 8.81
C ASP A 321 -23.36 -14.38 9.00
N GLU A 322 -23.95 -15.42 8.38
CA GLU A 322 -23.41 -16.77 8.40
C GLU A 322 -22.17 -16.89 7.50
N ASP A 323 -22.08 -16.05 6.46
CA ASP A 323 -20.93 -16.03 5.56
C ASP A 323 -19.72 -15.37 6.22
N PHE A 324 -18.65 -16.15 6.36
CA PHE A 324 -17.40 -15.69 6.96
C PHE A 324 -16.81 -14.46 6.24
N PHE A 325 -16.90 -14.41 4.92
CA PHE A 325 -16.33 -13.30 4.14
C PHE A 325 -17.16 -12.03 4.24
N VAL A 326 -18.49 -12.10 4.45
CA VAL A 326 -19.28 -10.90 4.79
C VAL A 326 -18.74 -10.28 6.08
N LYS A 327 -18.56 -11.08 7.13
CA LYS A 327 -18.03 -10.62 8.42
C LYS A 327 -16.60 -10.09 8.30
N LEU A 328 -15.73 -10.81 7.60
CA LEU A 328 -14.35 -10.40 7.36
C LEU A 328 -14.27 -9.08 6.58
N THR A 329 -15.01 -8.97 5.48
CA THR A 329 -15.04 -7.76 4.65
C THR A 329 -15.57 -6.57 5.43
N LEU A 330 -16.62 -6.76 6.23
CA LEU A 330 -17.13 -5.72 7.13
C LEU A 330 -16.01 -5.20 8.06
N CYS A 331 -15.25 -6.09 8.69
CA CYS A 331 -14.12 -5.71 9.56
C CYS A 331 -12.92 -5.09 8.83
N GLN A 332 -12.76 -5.33 7.53
CA GLN A 332 -11.66 -4.78 6.75
C GLN A 332 -11.97 -3.40 6.18
N CYS A 333 -13.25 -3.14 5.87
CA CYS A 333 -13.66 -1.98 5.10
C CYS A 333 -14.50 -0.97 5.89
N CYS A 334 -15.35 -1.42 6.81
CA CYS A 334 -16.33 -0.56 7.48
C CYS A 334 -15.84 -0.08 8.85
N ASP A 335 -15.68 1.24 9.02
CA ASP A 335 -15.17 1.86 10.25
C ASP A 335 -16.06 1.57 11.48
N GLN A 336 -17.31 1.21 11.26
CA GLN A 336 -18.33 0.95 12.29
C GLN A 336 -18.40 -0.53 12.68
N ALA A 337 -17.58 -1.42 12.08
CA ALA A 337 -17.61 -2.85 12.40
C ALA A 337 -17.48 -3.09 13.93
N PRO A 338 -18.30 -3.98 14.52
CA PRO A 338 -18.33 -4.15 15.98
C PRO A 338 -17.00 -4.66 16.56
N HIS A 339 -16.61 -4.12 17.71
CA HIS A 339 -15.35 -4.47 18.40
C HIS A 339 -15.14 -5.98 18.54
N GLU A 340 -16.11 -6.70 19.10
CA GLU A 340 -15.99 -8.15 19.34
C GLU A 340 -15.80 -8.94 18.04
N LEU A 341 -16.46 -8.52 16.96
CA LEU A 341 -16.30 -9.16 15.66
C LEU A 341 -14.91 -8.90 15.07
N VAL A 342 -14.39 -7.69 15.19
CA VAL A 342 -13.03 -7.36 14.72
C VAL A 342 -12.00 -8.20 15.48
N VAL A 343 -12.17 -8.37 16.80
CA VAL A 343 -11.30 -9.23 17.63
C VAL A 343 -11.43 -10.70 17.25
N GLU A 344 -12.64 -11.21 16.99
CA GLU A 344 -12.89 -12.56 16.47
C GLU A 344 -12.16 -12.78 15.14
N MET A 345 -12.36 -11.89 14.16
CA MET A 345 -11.72 -11.99 12.85
C MET A 345 -10.19 -11.94 12.98
N TYR A 346 -9.65 -11.05 13.80
CA TYR A 346 -8.22 -11.00 14.07
C TYR A 346 -7.68 -12.30 14.68
N ALA A 347 -8.44 -12.94 15.58
CA ALA A 347 -8.04 -14.17 16.24
C ALA A 347 -8.04 -15.40 15.31
N TYR A 348 -8.94 -15.46 14.33
CA TYR A 348 -9.22 -16.68 13.55
C TYR A 348 -9.04 -16.56 12.03
N TRP A 349 -8.88 -15.36 11.48
CA TRP A 349 -8.58 -15.18 10.05
C TRP A 349 -7.11 -15.54 9.75
N HIS A 350 -6.89 -16.46 8.81
CA HIS A 350 -5.54 -16.94 8.46
C HIS A 350 -4.96 -16.32 7.17
N GLY A 351 -5.63 -15.34 6.55
CA GLY A 351 -5.10 -14.68 5.36
C GLY A 351 -4.02 -13.63 5.67
N LEU A 352 -3.28 -13.22 4.63
CA LEU A 352 -2.08 -12.36 4.75
C LEU A 352 -2.31 -11.01 5.44
N THR A 353 -3.56 -10.52 5.46
CA THR A 353 -3.94 -9.21 6.01
C THR A 353 -4.47 -9.25 7.44
N TRP A 354 -4.39 -10.40 8.15
CA TRP A 354 -4.94 -10.54 9.50
C TRP A 354 -4.41 -9.51 10.50
N SER A 355 -3.13 -9.14 10.40
CA SER A 355 -2.49 -8.18 11.31
C SER A 355 -3.02 -6.76 11.11
N SER A 356 -3.51 -6.43 9.92
CA SER A 356 -4.08 -5.11 9.60
C SER A 356 -5.31 -4.78 10.44
N LEU A 357 -6.06 -5.78 10.90
CA LEU A 357 -7.23 -5.59 11.78
C LEU A 357 -6.87 -4.93 13.11
N ARG A 358 -5.61 -5.00 13.55
CA ARG A 358 -5.12 -4.27 14.73
C ARG A 358 -5.20 -2.75 14.57
N HIS A 359 -5.19 -2.25 13.33
CA HIS A 359 -5.31 -0.82 13.02
C HIS A 359 -6.76 -0.35 12.84
N HIS A 360 -7.73 -1.26 12.95
CA HIS A 360 -9.14 -0.91 12.84
C HIS A 360 -9.56 0.04 13.99
N PRO A 361 -10.37 1.09 13.73
CA PRO A 361 -10.77 2.07 14.74
C PRO A 361 -11.47 1.48 15.96
N ASN A 362 -12.15 0.33 15.78
CA ASN A 362 -12.81 -0.40 16.86
C ASN A 362 -12.00 -1.57 17.45
N PHE A 363 -10.71 -1.74 17.11
CA PHE A 363 -9.89 -2.82 17.67
C PHE A 363 -9.53 -2.57 19.14
N ALA A 364 -8.83 -1.47 19.44
CA ALA A 364 -8.33 -1.17 20.78
C ALA A 364 -9.43 -0.54 21.67
N LYS A 365 -10.24 -1.38 22.33
CA LYS A 365 -11.29 -0.98 23.28
C LYS A 365 -11.04 -1.58 24.66
N PRO A 366 -11.58 -0.98 25.74
CA PRO A 366 -11.50 -1.53 27.08
C PRO A 366 -11.98 -2.98 27.18
N GLY A 367 -11.31 -3.77 28.03
CA GLY A 367 -11.70 -5.14 28.36
C GLY A 367 -10.95 -6.23 27.60
N LEU A 368 -10.03 -5.87 26.69
CA LEU A 368 -9.13 -6.81 26.01
C LEU A 368 -8.17 -7.52 26.99
N ALA A 369 -7.86 -6.93 28.15
CA ALA A 369 -7.01 -7.52 29.18
C ALA A 369 -7.49 -8.89 29.69
N ARG A 370 -8.79 -9.19 29.54
CA ARG A 370 -9.36 -10.51 29.87
C ARG A 370 -8.72 -11.67 29.10
N TYR A 371 -8.10 -11.38 27.95
CA TYR A 371 -7.45 -12.38 27.11
C TYR A 371 -6.02 -12.71 27.51
N ALA A 372 -5.48 -12.15 28.61
CA ALA A 372 -4.09 -12.34 29.02
C ALA A 372 -3.67 -13.82 29.17
N ASP A 373 -4.58 -14.70 29.57
CA ASP A 373 -4.33 -16.14 29.75
C ASP A 373 -4.93 -17.01 28.64
N HIS A 374 -5.40 -16.40 27.55
CA HIS A 374 -6.11 -17.13 26.51
C HIS A 374 -5.17 -18.08 25.75
N PRO A 375 -5.57 -19.32 25.40
CA PRO A 375 -4.72 -20.26 24.67
C PRO A 375 -4.30 -19.74 23.29
N ASN A 376 -5.18 -19.01 22.60
CA ASN A 376 -4.86 -18.31 21.35
C ASN A 376 -3.87 -17.16 21.59
N GLU A 377 -2.67 -17.28 21.03
CA GLU A 377 -1.59 -16.28 21.09
C GLU A 377 -2.00 -14.91 20.57
N ARG A 378 -2.85 -14.85 19.54
CA ARG A 378 -3.28 -13.58 18.95
C ARG A 378 -4.13 -12.82 19.95
N LEU A 379 -5.03 -13.50 20.65
CA LEU A 379 -5.86 -12.89 21.70
C LEU A 379 -5.02 -12.41 22.88
N ARG A 380 -3.97 -13.14 23.29
CA ARG A 380 -3.00 -12.59 24.26
C ARG A 380 -2.32 -11.33 23.71
N GLY A 381 -1.99 -11.32 22.42
CA GLY A 381 -1.43 -10.15 21.73
C GLY A 381 -2.42 -9.00 21.57
N ALA A 382 -3.73 -9.26 21.58
CA ALA A 382 -4.78 -8.25 21.61
C ALA A 382 -4.97 -7.68 23.02
N ALA A 383 -4.71 -8.46 24.08
CA ALA A 383 -4.74 -7.95 25.46
C ALA A 383 -3.82 -6.73 25.64
N LEU A 384 -2.64 -6.73 25.00
CA LEU A 384 -1.73 -5.58 24.99
C LEU A 384 -2.31 -4.32 24.34
N ALA A 385 -3.37 -4.41 23.53
CA ALA A 385 -4.04 -3.25 22.95
C ALA A 385 -5.16 -2.70 23.84
N ASP A 386 -5.38 -3.24 25.05
CA ASP A 386 -6.35 -2.68 26.00
C ASP A 386 -5.90 -1.27 26.46
N PRO A 387 -6.70 -0.21 26.20
CA PRO A 387 -6.36 1.15 26.62
C PRO A 387 -6.39 1.35 28.15
N ASP A 388 -7.14 0.53 28.89
CA ASP A 388 -7.29 0.63 30.35
C ASP A 388 -6.30 -0.25 31.10
N ALA A 389 -5.52 -1.09 30.40
CA ALA A 389 -4.54 -1.94 31.04
C ALA A 389 -3.29 -1.18 31.51
N GLY A 390 -2.83 -1.54 32.72
CA GLY A 390 -1.62 -1.02 33.33
C GLY A 390 -0.35 -1.84 33.04
N PRO A 391 0.79 -1.44 33.62
CA PRO A 391 2.08 -2.14 33.49
C PRO A 391 2.02 -3.62 33.93
N GLU A 392 1.09 -3.98 34.82
CA GLU A 392 0.93 -5.33 35.35
C GLU A 392 0.62 -6.35 34.24
N LEU A 393 -0.19 -5.96 33.25
CA LEU A 393 -0.50 -6.81 32.10
C LEU A 393 0.74 -7.02 31.22
N VAL A 394 1.50 -5.95 30.99
CA VAL A 394 2.75 -6.00 30.21
C VAL A 394 3.74 -6.94 30.89
N MET A 395 3.93 -6.78 32.20
CA MET A 395 4.82 -7.63 33.01
C MET A 395 4.39 -9.09 33.00
N LYS A 396 3.08 -9.38 32.97
CA LYS A 396 2.56 -10.74 32.87
C LYS A 396 2.91 -11.40 31.52
N LEU A 397 2.87 -10.65 30.43
CA LEU A 397 3.09 -11.15 29.07
C LEU A 397 4.54 -11.04 28.59
N ILE A 398 5.43 -10.43 29.37
CA ILE A 398 6.80 -10.10 28.94
C ILE A 398 7.66 -11.31 28.55
N ASP A 399 7.40 -12.45 29.19
CA ASP A 399 8.09 -13.73 28.93
C ASP A 399 7.22 -14.70 28.12
N ASP A 400 6.09 -14.23 27.56
CA ASP A 400 5.29 -15.04 26.64
C ASP A 400 6.08 -15.36 25.36
N PRO A 401 6.14 -16.64 24.92
CA PRO A 401 6.96 -17.03 23.78
C PRO A 401 6.54 -16.40 22.45
N HIS A 402 5.27 -16.01 22.30
CA HIS A 402 4.72 -15.48 21.05
C HIS A 402 4.50 -13.96 21.12
N VAL A 403 4.10 -13.44 22.30
CA VAL A 403 3.76 -12.01 22.45
C VAL A 403 4.73 -11.22 23.33
N GLY A 404 5.71 -11.87 23.95
CA GLY A 404 6.69 -11.22 24.83
C GLY A 404 7.48 -10.11 24.13
N GLY A 405 7.86 -10.29 22.87
CA GLY A 405 8.51 -9.22 22.10
C GLY A 405 7.61 -7.99 21.87
N SER A 406 6.29 -8.18 21.79
CA SER A 406 5.34 -7.06 21.73
C SER A 406 5.16 -6.40 23.10
N ALA A 407 5.13 -7.18 24.18
CA ALA A 407 5.08 -6.67 25.55
C ALA A 407 6.34 -5.86 25.90
N VAL A 408 7.53 -6.31 25.49
CA VAL A 408 8.79 -5.57 25.70
C VAL A 408 8.80 -4.23 24.95
N LYS A 409 8.09 -4.11 23.82
CA LYS A 409 7.93 -2.86 23.07
C LYS A 409 6.83 -1.95 23.62
N ASP A 410 6.04 -2.40 24.59
CA ASP A 410 4.90 -1.64 25.11
C ASP A 410 5.38 -0.42 25.91
N PRO A 411 4.89 0.81 25.62
CA PRO A 411 5.31 2.03 26.33
C PRO A 411 5.01 2.01 27.83
N ARG A 412 4.09 1.14 28.29
CA ARG A 412 3.75 1.01 29.70
C ARG A 412 4.75 0.15 30.47
N LEU A 413 5.73 -0.46 29.82
CA LEU A 413 6.74 -1.28 30.49
C LEU A 413 7.51 -0.44 31.54
N PRO A 414 7.60 -0.88 32.80
CA PRO A 414 8.37 -0.17 33.82
C PRO A 414 9.83 0.04 33.41
N THR A 415 10.36 1.24 33.64
CA THR A 415 11.71 1.64 33.17
C THR A 415 12.81 0.70 33.64
N GLU A 416 12.78 0.24 34.90
CA GLU A 416 13.78 -0.69 35.44
C GLU A 416 13.82 -2.02 34.65
N GLU A 417 12.65 -2.54 34.30
CA GLU A 417 12.53 -3.78 33.52
C GLU A 417 12.94 -3.56 32.07
N LEU A 418 12.55 -2.43 31.46
CA LEU A 418 12.99 -2.06 30.12
C LEU A 418 14.52 -2.04 30.02
N VAL A 419 15.18 -1.38 30.99
CA VAL A 419 16.64 -1.32 31.05
C VAL A 419 17.26 -2.70 31.25
N ARG A 420 16.65 -3.57 32.08
CA ARG A 420 17.10 -4.97 32.22
C ARG A 420 17.06 -5.70 30.87
N ARG A 421 15.94 -5.58 30.13
CA ARG A 421 15.71 -6.27 28.84
C ARG A 421 16.65 -5.82 27.73
N LEU A 422 17.24 -4.63 27.81
CA LEU A 422 18.31 -4.20 26.90
C LEU A 422 19.52 -5.13 26.94
N THR A 423 19.81 -5.78 28.08
CA THR A 423 20.99 -6.65 28.23
C THR A 423 20.68 -8.15 28.12
N VAL A 424 19.41 -8.51 27.91
CA VAL A 424 18.98 -9.91 27.82
C VAL A 424 18.95 -10.34 26.34
N PRO A 425 19.71 -11.39 25.96
CA PRO A 425 19.67 -11.94 24.60
C PRO A 425 18.25 -12.32 24.18
N GLY A 426 17.88 -12.01 22.94
CA GLY A 426 16.53 -12.24 22.41
C GLY A 426 15.50 -11.16 22.75
N SER A 427 15.68 -10.38 23.82
CA SER A 427 14.82 -9.22 24.13
C SER A 427 15.44 -7.87 23.83
N ALA A 428 16.77 -7.78 23.74
CA ALA A 428 17.50 -6.52 23.53
C ALA A 428 16.99 -5.70 22.33
N TRP A 429 16.66 -6.36 21.22
CA TRP A 429 16.09 -5.72 20.04
C TRP A 429 14.73 -5.07 20.33
N TYR A 430 13.82 -5.82 21.00
CA TYR A 430 12.49 -5.31 21.34
C TYR A 430 12.57 -4.17 22.36
N ALA A 431 13.50 -4.26 23.32
CA ALA A 431 13.72 -3.21 24.31
C ALA A 431 14.24 -1.92 23.65
N ALA A 432 15.19 -2.05 22.72
CA ALA A 432 15.68 -0.92 21.93
C ALA A 432 14.60 -0.30 21.02
N ALA A 433 13.62 -1.08 20.58
CA ALA A 433 12.47 -0.60 19.81
C ALA A 433 11.36 0.04 20.68
N ASN A 434 11.46 0.02 22.02
CA ASN A 434 10.42 0.55 22.90
C ASN A 434 10.39 2.09 22.90
N PRO A 435 9.25 2.73 22.59
CA PRO A 435 9.14 4.19 22.53
C PRO A 435 9.28 4.91 23.88
N ALA A 436 9.26 4.21 25.01
CA ALA A 436 9.51 4.78 26.33
C ALA A 436 11.02 5.01 26.63
N LEU A 437 11.92 4.59 25.73
CA LEU A 437 13.35 4.89 25.88
C LEU A 437 13.61 6.40 25.75
N SER A 438 14.44 6.93 26.66
CA SER A 438 14.86 8.33 26.58
C SER A 438 15.92 8.53 25.49
N PRO A 439 15.99 9.72 24.86
CA PRO A 439 17.05 10.04 23.89
C PRO A 439 18.46 9.85 24.44
N GLU A 440 18.70 10.14 25.72
CA GLU A 440 19.99 9.94 26.39
C GLU A 440 20.36 8.46 26.43
N THR A 441 19.39 7.60 26.73
CA THR A 441 19.57 6.15 26.72
C THR A 441 19.88 5.66 25.32
N MET A 442 19.13 6.12 24.31
CA MET A 442 19.40 5.77 22.90
C MET A 442 20.82 6.15 22.49
N HIS A 443 21.27 7.37 22.82
CA HIS A 443 22.64 7.79 22.54
C HIS A 443 23.69 6.96 23.28
N ARG A 444 23.43 6.55 24.53
CA ARG A 444 24.31 5.66 25.28
C ARG A 444 24.41 4.28 24.64
N LEU A 445 23.30 3.71 24.17
CA LEU A 445 23.31 2.42 23.46
C LEU A 445 24.18 2.50 22.20
N LEU A 446 24.05 3.58 21.43
CA LEU A 446 24.87 3.83 20.25
C LEU A 446 26.35 4.04 20.61
N ASP A 447 26.66 4.80 21.68
CA ASP A 447 28.04 5.00 22.15
C ASP A 447 28.69 3.66 22.57
N LEU A 448 27.93 2.79 23.26
CA LEU A 448 28.38 1.46 23.68
C LEU A 448 28.54 0.49 22.49
N ALA A 449 27.73 0.65 21.45
CA ALA A 449 27.81 -0.10 20.21
C ALA A 449 28.91 0.41 19.25
N GLY A 450 29.69 1.43 19.64
CA GLY A 450 30.76 1.99 18.82
C GLY A 450 30.29 2.90 17.67
N VAL A 451 29.01 3.29 17.66
CA VAL A 451 28.46 4.22 16.67
C VAL A 451 28.91 5.64 17.02
N ALA A 452 29.65 6.29 16.14
CA ALA A 452 30.14 7.65 16.36
C ALA A 452 29.00 8.67 16.54
N ARG A 453 29.30 9.78 17.23
CA ARG A 453 28.41 10.95 17.26
C ARG A 453 28.64 11.78 15.99
N THR A 454 27.56 12.20 15.34
CA THR A 454 27.64 13.08 14.18
C THR A 454 28.33 14.39 14.56
N GLY A 455 29.40 14.76 13.84
CA GLY A 455 30.16 16.00 14.07
C GLY A 455 31.44 15.87 14.93
N ALA A 456 31.74 14.71 15.51
CA ALA A 456 33.07 14.47 16.07
C ALA A 456 34.04 14.12 14.94
N LYS A 457 34.77 15.11 14.42
CA LYS A 457 36.04 14.82 13.75
C LYS A 457 36.90 14.04 14.75
N ALA A 458 37.38 12.87 14.34
CA ALA A 458 38.48 12.22 15.02
C ALA A 458 39.70 13.15 14.85
N ASP A 459 40.07 13.84 15.92
CA ASP A 459 41.36 14.53 16.02
C ASP A 459 42.48 13.53 16.30
#